data_AF-A0A2S8B945-F1
#
_entry.id   AF-A0A2S8B945-F1
#
_cell.length_a   1.000
_cell.length_b   1.000
_cell.length_c   1.000
_cell.angle_alpha   90.00
_cell.angle_beta   90.00
_cell.angle_gamma   90.00
#
_symmetry.space_group_name_H-M   'P 1'
#
loop_
_entity.id
_entity.type
_entity.pdbx_description
1 polymer ?
#
loop_
_entity_poly.entity_id
_entity_poly.type
_entity_poly.pdbx_seq_one_letter_code
_entity_poly.pdbx_strand_id
1 'polypeptide(L)'
;MEKAILFLTAAALIAQPVAAREVVATSDTPEDIAQDAARDLKDSRFYNKPGASRAEYDADWQTCRLIARGSRTPAGSVPIYNPAIYNPAISPLAAGIGSGIGAAIGAAIVEGQMRRANRRNCLLIKGWRLVELPAAQAAKVAALSDAERQDYFETMVGAQTVEGDVTQMTSFTPVADDRLNMSGPLAGPPSLFLGKKVDPKTPLALAENEGGLVMAFRRNDAGSAGRSGRVQIRRFDRENGDLFYQPRDWKKKGDHTTYASEFVSRDKKAAYELQVAKLTPGWYVLQTDAVGKILPNTTNCFGAPAFEVKAGEYAYLADATPFLDAELAAGGRHSGMGYARHFDDAKAAMMIFQPDAAARMAEARIENRATYSCAGQVMTRMDFPGVTDSVPAPVDEDTSGAAELREP
;
A
#
# COMPACT_ATOMS: atom_id res chain seq x y z
N MET A 1 46.62 10.62 -26.95
CA MET A 1 46.82 11.21 -25.61
C MET A 1 45.61 12.07 -25.32
N GLU A 2 44.93 11.77 -24.19
CA GLU A 2 43.85 12.53 -23.54
C GLU A 2 42.52 12.72 -24.30
N LYS A 3 41.30 12.57 -23.77
CA LYS A 3 40.65 12.13 -22.52
C LYS A 3 39.15 12.23 -22.91
N ALA A 4 38.38 11.16 -23.06
CA ALA A 4 37.58 10.45 -22.05
C ALA A 4 36.86 11.34 -21.02
N ILE A 5 35.57 11.01 -20.79
CA ILE A 5 34.65 11.39 -19.70
C ILE A 5 33.60 12.44 -20.10
N LEU A 6 32.44 11.94 -20.57
CA LEU A 6 31.17 12.68 -20.48
C LEU A 6 29.99 11.70 -20.51
N PHE A 7 29.85 10.90 -19.45
CA PHE A 7 28.61 10.18 -19.12
C PHE A 7 28.55 10.01 -17.59
N LEU A 8 27.35 10.14 -17.03
CA LEU A 8 26.93 10.00 -15.62
C LEU A 8 26.71 11.32 -14.88
N THR A 9 25.51 11.90 -15.02
CA THR A 9 24.91 12.78 -14.01
C THR A 9 23.39 12.83 -14.21
N ALA A 10 22.69 11.75 -13.86
CA ALA A 10 21.23 11.75 -13.72
C ALA A 10 20.75 10.54 -12.89
N ALA A 11 21.15 10.46 -11.61
CA ALA A 11 20.52 9.56 -10.64
C ALA A 11 20.93 9.94 -9.21
N ALA A 12 20.45 11.08 -8.71
CA ALA A 12 20.45 11.37 -7.29
C ALA A 12 19.30 12.34 -7.01
N LEU A 13 18.06 11.87 -7.13
CA LEU A 13 16.99 12.51 -6.36
C LEU A 13 17.25 12.16 -4.91
N ILE A 14 17.74 13.17 -4.19
CA ILE A 14 18.02 13.14 -2.76
C ILE A 14 16.67 12.92 -2.06
N ALA A 15 16.39 11.68 -1.66
CA ALA A 15 15.48 11.45 -0.54
C ALA A 15 16.20 12.00 0.70
N GLN A 16 15.88 13.24 1.10
CA GLN A 16 16.33 13.73 2.38
C GLN A 16 15.66 12.89 3.47
N PRO A 17 16.41 12.38 4.47
CA PRO A 17 15.81 11.79 5.64
C PRO A 17 15.12 12.93 6.39
N VAL A 18 13.81 13.04 6.23
CA VAL A 18 13.00 13.82 7.17
C VAL A 18 13.12 13.04 8.47
N ALA A 19 13.80 13.62 9.47
CA ALA A 19 13.85 13.04 10.81
C ALA A 19 12.42 12.64 11.22
N ALA A 20 12.26 11.42 11.72
CA ALA A 20 10.99 10.93 12.24
C ALA A 20 10.46 11.97 13.24
N ARG A 21 9.39 12.66 12.86
CA ARG A 21 8.75 13.62 13.75
C ARG A 21 8.06 12.79 14.82
N GLU A 22 8.44 12.99 16.08
CA GLU A 22 7.82 12.34 17.23
C GLU A 22 6.29 12.39 17.10
N VAL A 23 5.66 11.26 17.44
CA VAL A 23 4.21 11.18 17.57
C VAL A 23 3.82 12.18 18.64
N VAL A 24 3.11 13.24 18.28
CA VAL A 24 2.29 13.91 19.29
C VAL A 24 1.24 12.88 19.66
N ALA A 25 1.41 12.22 20.81
CA ALA A 25 0.35 11.41 21.40
C ALA A 25 -0.91 12.28 21.44
N THR A 26 -1.94 11.89 20.71
CA THR A 26 -3.19 12.67 20.72
C THR A 26 -3.85 12.41 22.06
N SER A 27 -3.83 13.40 22.95
CA SER A 27 -4.54 13.42 24.22
C SER A 27 -6.07 13.55 24.06
N ASP A 28 -6.63 13.08 22.93
CA ASP A 28 -8.05 13.22 22.62
C ASP A 28 -8.83 12.28 23.55
N THR A 29 -9.76 12.82 24.32
CA THR A 29 -10.65 12.03 25.17
C THR A 29 -11.73 11.31 24.33
N PRO A 30 -12.37 10.24 24.83
CA PRO A 30 -13.52 9.62 24.15
C PRO A 30 -14.62 10.63 23.79
N GLU A 31 -14.84 11.63 24.64
CA GLU A 31 -15.80 12.71 24.44
C GLU A 31 -15.39 13.62 23.27
N ASP A 32 -14.11 14.00 23.18
CA ASP A 32 -13.57 14.79 22.07
C ASP A 32 -13.71 14.03 20.75
N ILE A 33 -13.42 12.72 20.75
CA ILE A 33 -13.54 11.84 19.59
C ILE A 33 -15.01 11.77 19.16
N ALA A 34 -15.94 11.52 20.08
CA ALA A 34 -17.37 11.41 19.78
C ALA A 34 -17.92 12.71 19.20
N GLN A 35 -17.51 13.87 19.75
CA GLN A 35 -17.91 15.18 19.26
C GLN A 35 -17.38 15.45 17.84
N ASP A 36 -16.12 15.10 17.56
CA ASP A 36 -15.51 15.27 16.25
C ASP A 36 -16.09 14.31 15.21
N ALA A 37 -16.31 13.04 15.59
CA ALA A 37 -16.93 12.03 14.74
C ALA A 37 -18.38 12.39 14.38
N ALA A 38 -19.13 12.97 15.33
CA ALA A 38 -20.50 13.44 15.09
C ALA A 38 -20.60 14.47 13.94
N ARG A 39 -19.53 15.24 13.65
CA ARG A 39 -19.51 16.21 12.55
C ARG A 39 -19.60 15.58 11.16
N ASP A 40 -19.25 14.30 11.06
CA ASP A 40 -19.38 13.51 9.83
C ASP A 40 -20.75 12.82 9.70
N LEU A 41 -21.57 12.84 10.77
CA LEU A 41 -22.97 12.38 10.78
C LEU A 41 -23.90 13.58 10.55
N LYS A 42 -24.32 13.76 9.30
CA LYS A 42 -25.15 14.88 8.86
C LYS A 42 -26.58 14.44 8.64
N ASP A 43 -27.49 15.41 8.78
CA ASP A 43 -28.90 15.29 8.42
C ASP A 43 -29.16 14.68 7.03
N SER A 44 -28.26 14.93 6.07
CA SER A 44 -28.33 14.47 4.68
C SER A 44 -27.50 13.22 4.40
N ARG A 45 -26.56 12.86 5.28
CA ARG A 45 -25.69 11.69 5.08
C ARG A 45 -25.06 11.20 6.36
N PHE A 46 -24.88 9.89 6.49
CA PHE A 46 -24.25 9.28 7.66
C PHE A 46 -23.53 7.98 7.29
N TYR A 47 -22.74 7.45 8.23
CA TYR A 47 -22.13 6.14 8.08
C TYR A 47 -22.94 5.09 8.83
N ASN A 48 -23.05 3.91 8.24
CA ASN A 48 -23.76 2.79 8.84
C ASN A 48 -23.01 1.48 8.58
N LYS A 49 -22.95 0.60 9.57
CA LYS A 49 -22.43 -0.76 9.47
C LYS A 49 -23.41 -1.67 10.22
N PRO A 50 -24.07 -2.63 9.54
CA PRO A 50 -25.08 -3.48 10.18
C PRO A 50 -24.54 -4.14 11.46
N GLY A 51 -25.24 -3.95 12.57
CA GLY A 51 -24.88 -4.51 13.88
C GLY A 51 -23.78 -3.76 14.63
N ALA A 52 -23.19 -2.70 14.09
CA ALA A 52 -22.19 -1.89 14.78
C ALA A 52 -22.82 -0.93 15.78
N SER A 53 -22.11 -0.64 16.86
CA SER A 53 -22.45 0.37 17.85
C SER A 53 -21.92 1.76 17.47
N ARG A 54 -22.42 2.79 18.15
CA ARG A 54 -21.86 4.15 18.04
C ARG A 54 -20.41 4.21 18.53
N ALA A 55 -20.08 3.49 19.59
CA ALA A 55 -18.70 3.42 20.09
C ALA A 55 -17.73 2.80 19.07
N GLU A 56 -18.16 1.75 18.35
CA GLU A 56 -17.36 1.18 17.26
C GLU A 56 -17.19 2.17 16.10
N TYR A 57 -18.20 2.97 15.77
CA TYR A 57 -18.08 4.06 14.79
C TYR A 57 -17.02 5.07 15.22
N ASP A 58 -17.11 5.58 16.45
CA ASP A 58 -16.20 6.62 16.95
C ASP A 58 -14.74 6.11 17.02
N ALA A 59 -14.54 4.85 17.44
CA ALA A 59 -13.22 4.20 17.46
C ALA A 59 -12.63 4.01 16.05
N ASP A 60 -13.41 3.51 15.10
CA ASP A 60 -12.98 3.36 13.70
C ASP A 60 -12.76 4.74 13.05
N TRP A 61 -13.59 5.72 13.38
CA TRP A 61 -13.46 7.10 12.89
C TRP A 61 -12.15 7.72 13.37
N GLN A 62 -11.79 7.58 14.65
CA GLN A 62 -10.52 8.09 15.17
C GLN A 62 -9.33 7.39 14.52
N THR A 63 -9.39 6.06 14.40
CA THR A 63 -8.35 5.28 13.71
C THR A 63 -8.16 5.80 12.28
N CYS A 64 -9.26 5.98 11.54
CA CYS A 64 -9.26 6.49 10.17
C CYS A 64 -8.84 7.97 10.08
N ARG A 65 -9.13 8.80 11.09
CA ARG A 65 -8.70 10.19 11.20
C ARG A 65 -7.19 10.27 11.38
N LEU A 66 -6.60 9.42 12.22
CA LEU A 66 -5.15 9.32 12.41
C LEU A 66 -4.47 8.84 11.13
N ILE A 67 -5.02 7.80 10.49
CA ILE A 67 -4.58 7.30 9.18
C ILE A 67 -4.56 8.43 8.14
N ALA A 68 -5.63 9.22 8.08
CA ALA A 68 -5.78 10.32 7.13
C ALA A 68 -4.89 11.53 7.47
N ARG A 69 -4.55 11.76 8.75
CA ARG A 69 -3.70 12.89 9.22
C ARG A 69 -2.21 12.59 9.09
N GLY A 70 -1.82 11.35 9.30
CA GLY A 70 -0.45 10.89 9.27
C GLY A 70 -0.40 9.57 8.54
N SER A 71 -0.39 9.64 7.22
CA SER A 71 -0.04 8.53 6.34
C SER A 71 1.40 8.11 6.60
N ARG A 72 1.64 7.40 7.71
CA ARG A 72 2.94 6.83 8.02
C ARG A 72 3.12 5.62 7.13
N THR A 73 3.96 5.77 6.12
CA THR A 73 4.60 4.60 5.54
C THR A 73 5.30 3.82 6.67
N PRO A 74 5.55 2.51 6.53
CA PRO A 74 6.47 1.78 7.41
C PRO A 74 7.80 2.50 7.54
N ALA A 75 8.18 3.35 6.58
CA ALA A 75 9.37 4.21 6.62
C ALA A 75 9.21 5.48 7.48
N GLY A 76 8.21 5.57 8.37
CA GLY A 76 7.93 6.74 9.22
C GLY A 76 7.64 8.04 8.45
N SER A 77 7.73 7.99 7.11
CA SER A 77 7.70 9.15 6.23
C SER A 77 6.27 9.45 5.83
N VAL A 78 5.91 10.73 5.95
CA VAL A 78 4.69 11.27 5.38
C VAL A 78 5.00 11.58 3.92
N PRO A 79 4.31 10.95 2.94
CA PRO A 79 4.50 11.29 1.54
C PRO A 79 4.12 12.77 1.32
N ILE A 80 5.12 13.60 1.05
CA ILE A 80 4.88 15.01 0.72
C ILE A 80 4.23 15.05 -0.66
N TYR A 81 2.98 15.53 -0.72
CA TYR A 81 2.31 15.89 -1.97
C TYR A 81 3.07 17.04 -2.63
N ASN A 82 3.69 16.79 -3.78
CA ASN A 82 4.23 17.85 -4.64
C ASN A 82 3.25 18.10 -5.81
N PRO A 83 2.44 19.17 -5.77
CA PRO A 83 1.49 19.50 -6.83
C PRO A 83 2.15 19.77 -8.19
N ALA A 84 3.44 20.10 -8.23
CA ALA A 84 4.17 20.34 -9.48
C ALA A 84 4.54 19.05 -10.24
N ILE A 85 4.47 17.88 -9.60
CA ILE A 85 4.80 16.58 -10.20
C ILE A 85 3.54 15.88 -10.75
N TYR A 86 2.36 16.22 -10.24
CA TYR A 86 1.08 15.68 -10.71
C TYR A 86 0.51 16.56 -11.82
N ASN A 87 0.27 15.94 -12.97
CA ASN A 87 -0.24 16.58 -14.18
C ASN A 87 -1.44 17.51 -13.89
N PRO A 88 -1.35 18.82 -14.19
CA PRO A 88 -2.46 19.77 -14.01
C PRO A 88 -3.67 19.45 -14.91
N ALA A 89 -3.54 18.55 -15.89
CA ALA A 89 -4.63 18.18 -16.79
C ALA A 89 -5.70 17.24 -16.19
N ILE A 90 -5.51 16.74 -14.95
CA ILE A 90 -6.43 15.75 -14.33
C ILE A 90 -7.16 16.34 -13.10
N SER A 91 -6.89 17.58 -12.71
CA SER A 91 -7.58 18.25 -11.61
C SER A 91 -7.95 19.69 -11.98
N PRO A 92 -9.26 20.04 -12.04
CA PRO A 92 -9.73 21.42 -12.25
C PRO A 92 -9.22 22.42 -11.20
N LEU A 93 -8.73 21.93 -10.05
CA LEU A 93 -8.18 22.74 -8.97
C LEU A 93 -6.72 23.18 -9.19
N ALA A 94 -5.95 22.48 -10.03
CA ALA A 94 -4.53 22.81 -10.29
C ALA A 94 -4.34 23.96 -11.29
N ALA A 95 -5.39 24.33 -12.04
CA ALA A 95 -5.33 25.40 -13.04
C ALA A 95 -5.36 26.82 -12.44
N GLY A 96 -5.69 26.98 -11.15
CA GLY A 96 -6.00 28.29 -10.56
C GLY A 96 -4.94 28.91 -9.63
N ILE A 97 -3.85 28.21 -9.30
CA ILE A 97 -3.02 28.58 -8.14
C ILE A 97 -1.67 29.14 -8.61
N GLY A 98 -1.65 30.45 -8.86
CA GLY A 98 -0.44 31.25 -8.99
C GLY A 98 0.31 31.42 -7.67
N SER A 99 1.60 31.72 -7.76
CA SER A 99 2.59 31.81 -6.68
C SER A 99 2.22 32.72 -5.50
N GLY A 100 2.39 32.20 -4.27
CA GLY A 100 2.34 32.96 -3.01
C GLY A 100 0.97 32.97 -2.33
N ILE A 101 0.93 32.75 -1.00
CA ILE A 101 -0.19 32.78 -0.02
C ILE A 101 -1.51 32.11 -0.46
N GLY A 102 -2.12 32.48 -1.58
CA GLY A 102 -3.20 31.73 -2.23
C GLY A 102 -2.82 30.29 -2.57
N ALA A 103 -1.53 30.01 -2.82
CA ALA A 103 -1.02 28.64 -2.93
C ALA A 103 -1.00 27.86 -1.62
N ALA A 104 -0.76 28.52 -0.50
CA ALA A 104 -0.80 27.88 0.83
C ALA A 104 -2.25 27.63 1.28
N ILE A 105 -3.17 28.57 1.00
CA ILE A 105 -4.61 28.41 1.28
C ILE A 105 -5.21 27.34 0.36
N GLY A 106 -4.90 27.37 -0.94
CA GLY A 106 -5.31 26.34 -1.89
C GLY A 106 -4.76 24.97 -1.52
N ALA A 107 -3.49 24.88 -1.10
CA ALA A 107 -2.90 23.64 -0.59
C ALA A 107 -3.59 23.16 0.70
N ALA A 108 -3.91 24.04 1.65
CA ALA A 108 -4.62 23.67 2.88
C ALA A 108 -6.07 23.22 2.63
N ILE A 109 -6.77 23.82 1.66
CA ILE A 109 -8.11 23.41 1.24
C ILE A 109 -8.06 22.02 0.60
N VAL A 110 -7.12 21.81 -0.33
CA VAL A 110 -6.89 20.52 -1.00
C VAL A 110 -6.51 19.46 0.04
N GLU A 111 -5.62 19.79 0.98
CA GLU A 111 -5.22 18.89 2.07
C GLU A 111 -6.39 18.54 2.99
N GLY A 112 -7.21 19.52 3.37
CA GLY A 112 -8.42 19.29 4.17
C GLY A 112 -9.46 18.42 3.45
N GLN A 113 -9.66 18.62 2.15
CA GLN A 113 -10.51 17.76 1.31
C GLN A 113 -9.95 16.35 1.20
N MET A 114 -8.65 16.19 0.98
CA MET A 114 -7.97 14.90 0.91
C MET A 114 -8.07 14.12 2.22
N ARG A 115 -7.84 14.76 3.37
CA ARG A 115 -7.98 14.11 4.69
C ARG A 115 -9.40 13.58 4.91
N ARG A 116 -10.43 14.31 4.47
CA ARG A 116 -11.82 13.85 4.53
C ARG A 116 -12.09 12.69 3.57
N ALA A 117 -11.58 12.77 2.34
CA ALA A 117 -11.72 11.70 1.35
C ALA A 117 -11.04 10.40 1.81
N ASN A 118 -9.82 10.49 2.36
CA ASN A 118 -9.08 9.36 2.88
C ASN A 118 -9.75 8.74 4.11
N ARG A 119 -10.25 9.56 5.05
CA ARG A 119 -11.03 9.07 6.19
C ARG A 119 -12.31 8.35 5.74
N ARG A 120 -13.06 8.94 4.81
CA ARG A 120 -14.24 8.30 4.21
C ARG A 120 -13.87 6.95 3.62
N ASN A 121 -12.85 6.87 2.77
CA ASN A 121 -12.44 5.62 2.15
C ASN A 121 -11.99 4.59 3.20
N CYS A 122 -11.32 5.02 4.27
CA CYS A 122 -10.94 4.15 5.37
C CYS A 122 -12.14 3.52 6.07
N LEU A 123 -13.17 4.32 6.35
CA LEU A 123 -14.42 3.82 6.90
C LEU A 123 -15.08 2.81 5.92
N LEU A 124 -15.15 3.15 4.62
CA LEU A 124 -15.70 2.24 3.61
C LEU A 124 -14.94 0.90 3.54
N ILE A 125 -13.61 0.94 3.62
CA ILE A 125 -12.77 -0.26 3.64
C ILE A 125 -12.98 -1.10 4.92
N LYS A 126 -13.26 -0.46 6.06
CA LYS A 126 -13.62 -1.12 7.32
C LYS A 126 -15.06 -1.66 7.34
N GLY A 127 -15.76 -1.57 6.21
CA GLY A 127 -17.12 -2.09 6.03
C GLY A 127 -18.22 -1.12 6.45
N TRP A 128 -17.90 0.14 6.72
CA TRP A 128 -18.92 1.17 6.86
C TRP A 128 -19.51 1.51 5.49
N ARG A 129 -20.79 1.85 5.48
CA ARG A 129 -21.56 2.25 4.31
C ARG A 129 -21.84 3.75 4.44
N LEU A 130 -21.53 4.53 3.42
CA LEU A 130 -21.98 5.93 3.37
C LEU A 130 -23.40 5.94 2.82
N VAL A 131 -24.33 6.43 3.63
CA VAL A 131 -25.75 6.54 3.28
C VAL A 131 -26.04 8.00 2.96
N GLU A 132 -26.61 8.27 1.80
CA GLU A 132 -27.15 9.58 1.42
C GLU A 132 -28.67 9.52 1.46
N LEU A 133 -29.28 10.34 2.32
CA LEU A 133 -30.71 10.29 2.58
C LEU A 133 -31.50 10.98 1.46
N PRO A 134 -32.69 10.47 1.09
CA PRO A 134 -33.60 11.19 0.21
C PRO A 134 -33.97 12.55 0.81
N ALA A 135 -34.18 13.57 -0.02
CA ALA A 135 -34.39 14.95 0.42
C ALA A 135 -35.49 15.10 1.50
N ALA A 136 -36.59 14.37 1.37
CA ALA A 136 -37.69 14.40 2.35
C ALA A 136 -37.27 13.83 3.71
N GLN A 137 -36.46 12.78 3.74
CA GLN A 137 -35.96 12.18 4.97
C GLN A 137 -34.85 13.04 5.60
N ALA A 138 -33.96 13.60 4.77
CA ALA A 138 -32.95 14.55 5.23
C ALA A 138 -33.59 15.78 5.92
N ALA A 139 -34.66 16.32 5.35
CA ALA A 139 -35.39 17.45 5.95
C ALA A 139 -36.02 17.11 7.31
N LYS A 140 -36.49 15.87 7.50
CA LYS A 140 -37.00 15.40 8.80
C LYS A 140 -35.87 15.34 9.84
N VAL A 141 -34.72 14.77 9.48
CA VAL A 141 -33.57 14.69 10.40
C VAL A 141 -33.02 16.08 10.72
N ALA A 142 -33.01 17.00 9.74
CA ALA A 142 -32.59 18.38 9.95
C ALA A 142 -33.49 19.16 10.92
N ALA A 143 -34.77 18.78 11.04
CA ALA A 143 -35.74 19.40 11.93
C ALA A 143 -35.68 18.89 13.39
N LEU A 144 -34.90 17.83 13.67
CA LEU A 144 -34.69 17.30 15.01
C LEU A 144 -33.86 18.27 15.85
N SER A 145 -34.10 18.29 17.17
CA SER A 145 -33.18 18.92 18.12
C SER A 145 -31.83 18.18 18.15
N ASP A 146 -30.81 18.80 18.74
CA ASP A 146 -29.48 18.19 18.85
C ASP A 146 -29.51 16.84 19.60
N ALA A 147 -30.31 16.74 20.67
CA ALA A 147 -30.47 15.50 21.43
C ALA A 147 -31.18 14.42 20.62
N GLU A 148 -32.32 14.73 20.00
CA GLU A 148 -33.06 13.77 19.17
C GLU A 148 -32.24 13.30 17.95
N ARG A 149 -31.40 14.18 17.40
CA ARG A 149 -30.48 13.84 16.32
C ARG A 149 -29.35 12.92 16.77
N GLN A 150 -28.85 13.07 18.00
CA GLN A 150 -27.89 12.14 18.59
C GLN A 150 -28.53 10.76 18.75
N ASP A 151 -29.72 10.67 19.36
CA ASP A 151 -30.46 9.41 19.54
C ASP A 151 -30.77 8.73 18.20
N TYR A 152 -31.15 9.53 17.19
CA TYR A 152 -31.35 9.05 15.82
C TYR A 152 -30.09 8.36 15.29
N PHE A 153 -28.93 9.02 15.37
CA PHE A 153 -27.69 8.44 14.86
C PHE A 153 -27.16 7.28 15.70
N GLU A 154 -27.37 7.25 17.02
CA GLU A 154 -27.06 6.08 17.85
C GLU A 154 -27.76 4.81 17.35
N THR A 155 -28.98 4.96 16.85
CA THR A 155 -29.74 3.84 16.26
C THR A 155 -29.28 3.55 14.82
N MET A 156 -29.13 4.59 14.01
CA MET A 156 -28.91 4.43 12.57
C MET A 156 -27.52 3.94 12.18
N VAL A 157 -26.49 4.18 13.00
CA VAL A 157 -25.13 3.67 12.71
C VAL A 157 -25.07 2.14 12.67
N GLY A 158 -25.90 1.47 13.47
CA GLY A 158 -25.96 0.01 13.58
C GLY A 158 -27.12 -0.68 12.87
N ALA A 159 -28.04 0.10 12.30
CA ALA A 159 -29.25 -0.42 11.70
C ALA A 159 -28.96 -1.45 10.59
N GLN A 160 -29.71 -2.55 10.60
CA GLN A 160 -29.59 -3.61 9.58
C GLN A 160 -29.95 -3.07 8.19
N THR A 161 -31.06 -2.34 8.14
CA THR A 161 -31.60 -1.70 6.93
C THR A 161 -31.61 -0.20 7.11
N VAL A 162 -31.23 0.52 6.06
CA VAL A 162 -31.23 1.99 6.00
C VAL A 162 -31.91 2.44 4.72
N GLU A 163 -32.59 3.58 4.77
CA GLU A 163 -33.17 4.23 3.60
C GLU A 163 -32.13 5.14 2.93
N GLY A 164 -32.15 5.22 1.61
CA GLY A 164 -31.30 6.13 0.83
C GLY A 164 -30.31 5.43 -0.09
N ASP A 165 -29.49 6.25 -0.75
CA ASP A 165 -28.44 5.78 -1.64
C ASP A 165 -27.23 5.33 -0.83
N VAL A 166 -26.85 4.06 -1.01
CA VAL A 166 -25.79 3.43 -0.23
C VAL A 166 -24.52 3.29 -1.08
N THR A 167 -23.47 3.99 -0.67
CA THR A 167 -22.11 3.82 -1.20
C THR A 167 -21.31 2.92 -0.26
N GLN A 168 -20.74 1.84 -0.80
CA GLN A 168 -19.91 0.88 -0.05
C GLN A 168 -18.73 0.39 -0.89
N MET A 169 -17.68 -0.08 -0.23
CA MET A 169 -16.55 -0.77 -0.87
C MET A 169 -16.59 -2.25 -0.50
N THR A 170 -16.81 -3.10 -1.51
CA THR A 170 -16.94 -4.56 -1.33
C THR A 170 -15.83 -5.34 -2.05
N SER A 171 -14.97 -4.66 -2.81
CA SER A 171 -13.83 -5.23 -3.51
C SER A 171 -12.58 -4.39 -3.31
N PHE A 172 -11.43 -5.05 -3.29
CA PHE A 172 -10.11 -4.45 -3.09
C PHE A 172 -9.16 -4.97 -4.17
N THR A 173 -8.05 -4.27 -4.40
CA THR A 173 -7.03 -4.70 -5.37
C THR A 173 -6.32 -5.96 -4.85
N PRO A 174 -5.92 -6.93 -5.69
CA PRO A 174 -6.22 -7.02 -7.11
C PRO A 174 -7.72 -7.18 -7.34
N VAL A 175 -8.24 -6.42 -8.31
CA VAL A 175 -9.65 -6.51 -8.68
C VAL A 175 -9.91 -7.93 -9.16
N ALA A 176 -10.77 -8.67 -8.45
CA ALA A 176 -11.26 -9.95 -8.93
C ALA A 176 -12.24 -9.68 -10.10
N ASP A 177 -11.80 -9.98 -11.33
CA ASP A 177 -12.59 -9.80 -12.55
C ASP A 177 -12.21 -10.86 -13.57
N ASP A 178 -13.21 -11.46 -14.21
CA ASP A 178 -13.03 -12.60 -15.13
C ASP A 178 -12.21 -12.25 -16.39
N ARG A 179 -12.12 -10.96 -16.76
CA ARG A 179 -11.28 -10.52 -17.89
C ARG A 179 -9.82 -10.35 -17.49
N LEU A 180 -9.52 -10.24 -16.20
CA LEU A 180 -8.16 -10.14 -15.67
C LEU A 180 -7.63 -11.56 -15.42
N ASN A 181 -7.01 -12.17 -16.44
CA ASN A 181 -6.56 -13.56 -16.43
C ASN A 181 -5.29 -13.79 -15.58
N MET A 182 -5.34 -13.45 -14.29
CA MET A 182 -4.23 -13.63 -13.35
C MET A 182 -4.04 -15.09 -12.94
N SER A 183 -5.06 -15.93 -13.09
CA SER A 183 -5.07 -17.32 -12.60
C SER A 183 -5.14 -18.39 -13.69
N GLY A 184 -5.25 -18.00 -14.96
CA GLY A 184 -5.25 -18.96 -16.06
C GLY A 184 -3.84 -19.47 -16.41
N PRO A 185 -3.78 -20.49 -17.30
CA PRO A 185 -2.52 -21.10 -17.73
C PRO A 185 -1.59 -20.08 -18.39
N LEU A 186 -0.28 -20.34 -18.32
CA LEU A 186 0.73 -19.48 -18.94
C LEU A 186 0.50 -19.35 -20.46
N ALA A 187 0.40 -18.11 -20.95
CA ALA A 187 0.16 -17.82 -22.36
C ALA A 187 1.37 -18.03 -23.28
N GLY A 188 2.51 -18.50 -22.75
CA GLY A 188 3.73 -18.72 -23.52
C GLY A 188 4.90 -19.20 -22.67
N PRO A 189 6.07 -19.44 -23.29
CA PRO A 189 7.25 -19.92 -22.58
C PRO A 189 7.76 -18.90 -21.55
N PRO A 190 8.36 -19.36 -20.44
CA PRO A 190 8.93 -18.48 -19.43
C PRO A 190 10.26 -17.88 -19.88
N SER A 191 10.67 -16.80 -19.20
CA SER A 191 12.01 -16.22 -19.25
C SER A 191 12.54 -16.04 -17.82
N LEU A 192 13.87 -15.94 -17.65
CA LEU A 192 14.52 -15.78 -16.35
C LEU A 192 15.48 -14.58 -16.34
N PHE A 193 15.41 -13.80 -15.28
CA PHE A 193 16.30 -12.68 -14.96
C PHE A 193 16.82 -12.81 -13.53
N LEU A 194 18.13 -12.64 -13.35
CA LEU A 194 18.79 -12.79 -12.04
C LEU A 194 19.23 -11.42 -11.49
N GLY A 195 18.26 -10.51 -11.29
CA GLY A 195 18.46 -9.14 -10.80
C GLY A 195 19.18 -8.20 -11.78
N LYS A 196 19.86 -8.77 -12.79
CA LYS A 196 20.48 -8.11 -13.93
C LYS A 196 20.41 -9.03 -15.14
N LYS A 197 20.67 -8.49 -16.33
CA LYS A 197 20.79 -9.29 -17.55
C LYS A 197 22.02 -10.20 -17.41
N VAL A 198 21.78 -11.50 -17.31
CA VAL A 198 22.79 -12.56 -17.30
C VAL A 198 22.35 -13.65 -18.27
N ASP A 199 23.27 -14.52 -18.68
CA ASP A 199 22.89 -15.76 -19.35
C ASP A 199 22.03 -16.60 -18.37
N PRO A 200 20.78 -16.95 -18.72
CA PRO A 200 19.90 -17.77 -17.88
C PRO A 200 20.51 -19.11 -17.46
N LYS A 201 21.52 -19.62 -18.18
CA LYS A 201 22.27 -20.85 -17.85
C LYS A 201 23.36 -20.64 -16.81
N THR A 202 23.70 -19.41 -16.46
CA THR A 202 24.70 -19.13 -15.41
C THR A 202 24.16 -19.67 -14.08
N PRO A 203 24.87 -20.57 -13.39
CA PRO A 203 24.37 -21.14 -12.15
C PRO A 203 24.04 -20.06 -11.10
N LEU A 204 22.83 -20.13 -10.56
CA LEU A 204 22.40 -19.31 -9.44
C LEU A 204 22.77 -20.01 -8.13
N ALA A 205 23.89 -19.60 -7.54
CA ALA A 205 24.33 -20.05 -6.22
C ALA A 205 24.13 -18.92 -5.20
N LEU A 206 23.64 -19.24 -4.00
CA LEU A 206 23.57 -18.32 -2.86
C LEU A 206 24.84 -18.48 -2.02
N ALA A 207 25.41 -17.37 -1.53
CA ALA A 207 26.40 -17.42 -0.47
C ALA A 207 25.76 -17.81 0.88
N GLU A 208 26.58 -18.13 1.89
CA GLU A 208 26.11 -18.56 3.22
C GLU A 208 25.11 -17.59 3.87
N ASN A 209 25.31 -16.28 3.67
CA ASN A 209 24.44 -15.20 4.17
C ASN A 209 23.55 -14.59 3.09
N GLU A 210 23.13 -15.37 2.09
CA GLU A 210 22.20 -14.93 1.05
C GLU A 210 20.94 -15.83 1.03
N GLY A 211 19.79 -15.19 0.86
CA GLY A 211 18.56 -15.83 0.39
C GLY A 211 18.21 -15.31 -1.00
N GLY A 212 17.45 -16.08 -1.76
CA GLY A 212 16.86 -15.65 -3.02
C GLY A 212 15.40 -15.25 -2.83
N LEU A 213 14.98 -14.13 -3.42
CA LEU A 213 13.56 -13.79 -3.56
C LEU A 213 13.17 -13.90 -5.03
N VAL A 214 12.16 -14.72 -5.29
CA VAL A 214 11.60 -15.01 -6.60
C VAL A 214 10.26 -14.30 -6.75
N MET A 215 10.13 -13.52 -7.83
CA MET A 215 8.88 -12.88 -8.24
C MET A 215 8.71 -13.11 -9.74
N ALA A 216 7.48 -13.37 -10.19
CA ALA A 216 7.21 -13.45 -11.61
C ALA A 216 6.45 -12.22 -12.10
N PHE A 217 6.60 -11.86 -13.37
CA PHE A 217 5.66 -11.01 -14.08
C PHE A 217 4.84 -11.86 -15.05
N ARG A 218 3.53 -11.94 -14.83
CA ARG A 218 2.56 -12.70 -15.65
C ARG A 218 1.79 -11.76 -16.57
N ARG A 219 1.58 -12.17 -17.82
CA ARG A 219 0.91 -11.37 -18.88
C ARG A 219 0.06 -12.26 -19.78
N ASN A 220 -1.03 -12.78 -19.22
CA ASN A 220 -1.86 -13.80 -19.86
C ASN A 220 -3.02 -13.23 -20.68
N ASP A 221 -3.22 -11.91 -20.68
CA ASP A 221 -4.37 -11.24 -21.29
C ASP A 221 -3.96 -9.98 -22.04
N ALA A 222 -4.88 -9.43 -22.83
CA ALA A 222 -4.64 -8.24 -23.64
C ALA A 222 -4.37 -6.96 -22.81
N GLY A 223 -4.89 -6.88 -21.58
CA GLY A 223 -4.68 -5.76 -20.67
C GLY A 223 -3.26 -5.72 -20.08
N SER A 224 -2.63 -6.88 -19.93
CA SER A 224 -1.28 -7.05 -19.39
C SER A 224 -0.18 -7.30 -20.44
N ALA A 225 -0.56 -7.79 -21.63
CA ALA A 225 0.37 -8.06 -22.73
C ALA A 225 1.21 -6.82 -23.11
N GLY A 226 2.53 -7.02 -23.23
CA GLY A 226 3.45 -5.93 -23.59
C GLY A 226 3.65 -4.86 -22.52
N ARG A 227 3.08 -5.02 -21.32
CA ARG A 227 3.21 -4.06 -20.22
C ARG A 227 4.40 -4.42 -19.33
N SER A 228 5.06 -3.39 -18.81
CA SER A 228 6.13 -3.53 -17.83
C SER A 228 5.58 -3.27 -16.43
N GLY A 229 6.04 -4.04 -15.46
CA GLY A 229 5.80 -3.81 -14.05
C GLY A 229 7.08 -3.46 -13.31
N ARG A 230 6.92 -2.83 -12.16
CA ARG A 230 7.97 -2.63 -11.15
C ARG A 230 7.40 -2.99 -9.80
N VAL A 231 8.16 -3.67 -8.96
CA VAL A 231 7.85 -3.88 -7.55
C VAL A 231 9.10 -3.55 -6.74
N GLN A 232 8.97 -2.77 -5.68
CA GLN A 232 10.06 -2.46 -4.75
C GLN A 232 9.74 -3.03 -3.37
N ILE A 233 10.78 -3.49 -2.71
CA ILE A 233 10.72 -4.02 -1.35
C ILE A 233 11.70 -3.29 -0.45
N ARG A 234 11.43 -3.29 0.85
CA ARG A 234 12.28 -2.67 1.87
C ARG A 234 12.51 -3.62 3.03
N ARG A 235 13.69 -3.50 3.64
CA ARG A 235 14.03 -4.22 4.86
C ARG A 235 13.11 -3.78 6.00
N PHE A 236 12.49 -4.74 6.66
CA PHE A 236 11.48 -4.51 7.70
C PHE A 236 12.02 -4.95 9.06
N ASP A 237 11.84 -4.07 10.04
CA ASP A 237 11.99 -4.34 11.45
C ASP A 237 10.66 -4.85 11.98
N ARG A 238 10.52 -6.17 12.01
CA ARG A 238 9.29 -6.83 12.44
C ARG A 238 9.00 -6.62 13.92
N GLU A 239 10.02 -6.44 14.76
CA GLU A 239 9.85 -6.28 16.20
C GLU A 239 9.25 -4.91 16.51
N ASN A 240 9.74 -3.87 15.84
CA ASN A 240 9.28 -2.49 16.03
C ASN A 240 8.15 -2.07 15.07
N GLY A 241 7.84 -2.89 14.07
CA GLY A 241 6.83 -2.58 13.06
C GLY A 241 7.23 -1.43 12.10
N ASP A 242 8.53 -1.20 11.89
CA ASP A 242 9.10 -0.10 11.10
C ASP A 242 10.05 -0.64 10.00
N LEU A 243 10.64 0.20 9.17
CA LEU A 243 11.73 -0.17 8.28
C LEU A 243 13.09 -0.04 8.97
N PHE A 244 14.01 -0.92 8.58
CA PHE A 244 15.43 -0.64 8.81
C PHE A 244 15.90 0.46 7.84
N TYR A 245 16.26 1.63 8.39
CA TYR A 245 16.85 2.70 7.60
C TYR A 245 18.31 2.40 7.31
N GLN A 246 18.65 2.47 6.02
CA GLN A 246 20.03 2.33 5.57
C GLN A 246 20.92 3.42 6.19
N PRO A 247 21.94 3.07 6.99
CA PRO A 247 22.89 4.04 7.52
C PRO A 247 23.68 4.70 6.39
N ARG A 248 24.01 5.99 6.49
CA ARG A 248 24.72 6.72 5.42
C ARG A 248 26.09 6.12 5.07
N ASP A 249 26.78 5.54 6.05
CA ASP A 249 28.14 5.03 5.93
C ASP A 249 28.24 3.49 5.96
N TRP A 250 27.11 2.80 5.78
CA TRP A 250 27.00 1.33 5.88
C TRP A 250 28.09 0.57 5.10
N LYS A 251 28.29 0.90 3.81
CA LYS A 251 29.33 0.26 2.98
C LYS A 251 30.75 0.45 3.53
N LYS A 252 31.04 1.63 4.10
CA LYS A 252 32.37 1.93 4.65
C LYS A 252 32.64 1.13 5.92
N LYS A 253 31.57 0.74 6.63
CA LYS A 253 31.62 -0.12 7.82
C LYS A 253 31.61 -1.61 7.50
N GLY A 254 31.66 -1.99 6.21
CA GLY A 254 31.57 -3.39 5.81
C GLY A 254 30.18 -4.01 6.00
N ASP A 255 29.14 -3.18 6.15
CA ASP A 255 27.77 -3.67 6.14
C ASP A 255 27.39 -4.09 4.72
N HIS A 256 26.86 -5.31 4.60
CA HIS A 256 26.41 -5.92 3.35
C HIS A 256 24.89 -6.12 3.31
N THR A 257 24.16 -5.60 4.29
CA THR A 257 22.70 -5.71 4.41
C THR A 257 21.99 -5.16 3.19
N THR A 258 21.05 -5.94 2.66
CA THR A 258 20.16 -5.48 1.61
C THR A 258 18.99 -4.72 2.23
N TYR A 259 19.07 -3.40 2.22
CA TYR A 259 18.03 -2.50 2.77
C TYR A 259 16.83 -2.29 1.83
N ALA A 260 17.04 -2.42 0.52
CA ALA A 260 16.01 -2.27 -0.49
C ALA A 260 16.39 -3.08 -1.74
N SER A 261 15.37 -3.53 -2.47
CA SER A 261 15.54 -4.16 -3.78
C SER A 261 14.37 -3.80 -4.70
N GLU A 262 14.61 -3.89 -6.01
CA GLU A 262 13.63 -3.57 -7.04
C GLU A 262 13.59 -4.68 -8.10
N PHE A 263 12.37 -5.13 -8.38
CA PHE A 263 12.03 -6.07 -9.44
C PHE A 263 11.44 -5.26 -10.58
N VAL A 264 12.14 -5.16 -11.71
CA VAL A 264 11.66 -4.45 -12.89
C VAL A 264 11.51 -5.44 -14.01
N SER A 265 10.31 -5.55 -14.58
CA SER A 265 10.13 -6.30 -15.82
C SER A 265 11.05 -5.77 -16.91
N ARG A 266 11.90 -6.64 -17.43
CA ARG A 266 12.86 -6.36 -18.50
C ARG A 266 12.44 -6.99 -19.82
N ASP A 267 11.67 -8.08 -19.80
CA ASP A 267 11.13 -8.73 -20.99
C ASP A 267 9.61 -8.63 -21.05
N LYS A 268 9.12 -7.50 -21.57
CA LYS A 268 7.69 -7.29 -21.80
C LYS A 268 7.07 -8.18 -22.89
N LYS A 269 7.89 -8.91 -23.67
CA LYS A 269 7.40 -9.82 -24.72
C LYS A 269 7.13 -11.22 -24.16
N ALA A 270 7.83 -11.61 -23.11
CA ALA A 270 7.55 -12.87 -22.43
C ALA A 270 6.17 -12.79 -21.74
N ALA A 271 5.36 -13.83 -21.95
CA ALA A 271 4.10 -14.00 -21.22
C ALA A 271 4.36 -14.25 -19.72
N TYR A 272 5.51 -14.84 -19.39
CA TYR A 272 5.94 -15.13 -18.03
C TYR A 272 7.43 -14.82 -17.85
N GLU A 273 7.75 -13.95 -16.91
CA GLU A 273 9.11 -13.49 -16.64
C GLU A 273 9.45 -13.70 -15.16
N LEU A 274 10.30 -14.69 -14.86
CA LEU A 274 10.84 -14.90 -13.54
C LEU A 274 11.97 -13.91 -13.26
N GLN A 275 11.90 -13.24 -12.12
CA GLN A 275 12.93 -12.37 -11.57
C GLN A 275 13.41 -12.93 -10.24
N VAL A 276 14.72 -13.08 -10.10
CA VAL A 276 15.33 -13.51 -8.83
C VAL A 276 16.32 -12.46 -8.36
N ALA A 277 16.15 -12.00 -7.13
CA ALA A 277 17.10 -11.13 -6.45
C ALA A 277 17.75 -11.89 -5.29
N LYS A 278 19.07 -11.75 -5.15
CA LYS A 278 19.79 -12.19 -3.96
C LYS A 278 19.68 -11.10 -2.89
N LEU A 279 19.29 -11.48 -1.69
CA LEU A 279 19.07 -10.58 -0.56
C LEU A 279 19.76 -11.14 0.68
N THR A 280 20.09 -10.28 1.64
CA THR A 280 20.49 -10.73 2.97
C THR A 280 19.28 -11.30 3.74
N PRO A 281 19.42 -12.40 4.49
CA PRO A 281 18.34 -13.01 5.25
C PRO A 281 17.65 -12.03 6.23
N GLY A 282 16.33 -12.14 6.36
CA GLY A 282 15.49 -11.39 7.30
C GLY A 282 14.16 -10.94 6.69
N TRP A 283 13.50 -10.00 7.36
CA TRP A 283 12.17 -9.54 7.00
C TRP A 283 12.18 -8.39 6.01
N TYR A 284 11.22 -8.42 5.09
CA TYR A 284 11.01 -7.40 4.07
C TYR A 284 9.52 -7.06 3.98
N VAL A 285 9.22 -5.88 3.45
CA VAL A 285 7.86 -5.48 3.10
C VAL A 285 7.77 -5.09 1.64
N LEU A 286 6.61 -5.32 1.02
CA LEU A 286 6.26 -4.75 -0.28
C LEU A 286 6.09 -3.24 -0.10
N GLN A 287 7.02 -2.43 -0.61
CA GLN A 287 6.98 -0.98 -0.47
C GLN A 287 6.17 -0.35 -1.59
N THR A 288 6.40 -0.83 -2.82
CA THR A 288 5.94 -0.19 -4.05
C THR A 288 5.57 -1.17 -5.13
N ASP A 289 4.60 -0.81 -5.98
CA ASP A 289 4.51 -1.26 -7.35
C ASP A 289 4.12 -0.16 -8.34
N ALA A 290 4.41 -0.40 -9.60
CA ALA A 290 4.06 0.52 -10.68
C ALA A 290 3.88 -0.23 -12.00
N VAL A 291 3.03 0.32 -12.86
CA VAL A 291 2.85 -0.13 -14.24
C VAL A 291 3.45 0.87 -15.22
N GLY A 292 4.17 0.37 -16.22
CA GLY A 292 4.73 1.18 -17.30
C GLY A 292 5.91 2.05 -16.86
N LYS A 293 5.95 3.29 -17.39
CA LYS A 293 6.94 4.33 -17.04
C LYS A 293 6.43 5.28 -15.94
N ILE A 294 5.24 5.01 -15.39
CA ILE A 294 4.66 5.84 -14.34
C ILE A 294 5.57 5.74 -13.12
N LEU A 295 5.92 6.89 -12.53
CA LEU A 295 6.68 6.89 -11.31
C LEU A 295 5.92 6.06 -10.27
N PRO A 296 6.60 5.12 -9.58
CA PRO A 296 5.95 4.30 -8.55
C PRO A 296 5.17 5.19 -7.57
N ASN A 297 3.85 5.08 -7.63
CA ASN A 297 2.92 5.82 -6.79
C ASN A 297 2.53 4.92 -5.62
N THR A 298 3.44 4.74 -4.68
CA THR A 298 3.18 3.76 -3.62
C THR A 298 3.61 4.22 -2.27
N THR A 299 2.76 3.79 -1.37
CA THR A 299 2.62 4.31 -0.04
C THR A 299 1.85 3.24 0.68
N ASN A 300 2.37 2.02 0.61
CA ASN A 300 1.91 0.95 1.45
C ASN A 300 2.11 1.42 2.88
N CYS A 301 1.02 1.87 3.52
CA CYS A 301 0.98 2.25 4.92
C CYS A 301 0.07 1.28 5.67
N PHE A 302 0.18 1.32 7.00
CA PHE A 302 -0.68 0.57 7.91
C PHE A 302 -0.54 -0.94 7.72
N GLY A 303 0.72 -1.38 7.78
CA GLY A 303 1.11 -2.74 7.47
C GLY A 303 1.15 -2.95 5.96
N ALA A 304 2.34 -3.14 5.42
CA ALA A 304 2.50 -3.74 4.10
C ALA A 304 2.57 -5.28 4.27
N PRO A 305 2.25 -6.09 3.23
CA PRO A 305 2.61 -7.51 3.22
C PRO A 305 4.09 -7.66 3.57
N ALA A 306 4.33 -8.23 4.75
CA ALA A 306 5.65 -8.47 5.30
C ALA A 306 6.00 -9.93 5.05
N PHE A 307 7.23 -10.21 4.64
CA PHE A 307 7.63 -11.57 4.30
C PHE A 307 9.08 -11.83 4.69
N GLU A 308 9.36 -13.09 4.97
CA GLU A 308 10.68 -13.55 5.41
C GLU A 308 11.49 -14.09 4.23
N VAL A 309 12.78 -13.74 4.19
CA VAL A 309 13.78 -14.34 3.31
C VAL A 309 14.82 -15.06 4.16
N LYS A 310 15.00 -16.36 3.94
CA LYS A 310 15.94 -17.20 4.71
C LYS A 310 17.24 -17.43 3.96
N ALA A 311 18.31 -17.66 4.71
CA ALA A 311 19.60 -18.05 4.16
C ALA A 311 19.50 -19.39 3.42
N GLY A 312 20.11 -19.49 2.24
CA GLY A 312 20.21 -20.73 1.46
C GLY A 312 18.93 -21.15 0.73
N GLU A 313 17.81 -20.47 0.95
CA GLU A 313 16.50 -20.75 0.33
C GLU A 313 16.15 -19.76 -0.79
N TYR A 314 15.27 -20.18 -1.69
CA TYR A 314 14.63 -19.30 -2.68
C TYR A 314 13.15 -19.12 -2.33
N ALA A 315 12.80 -17.98 -1.72
CA ALA A 315 11.43 -17.65 -1.36
C ALA A 315 10.65 -17.12 -2.57
N TYR A 316 9.55 -17.77 -2.94
CA TYR A 316 8.61 -17.29 -3.95
C TYR A 316 7.58 -16.36 -3.32
N LEU A 317 7.53 -15.12 -3.79
CA LEU A 317 6.62 -14.10 -3.27
C LEU A 317 5.25 -14.15 -3.96
N ALA A 318 5.22 -13.86 -5.26
CA ALA A 318 4.00 -13.81 -6.06
C ALA A 318 4.31 -13.67 -7.57
N ASP A 319 3.25 -13.81 -8.35
CA ASP A 319 3.13 -13.34 -9.72
C ASP A 319 2.51 -11.94 -9.70
N ALA A 320 3.20 -10.99 -10.32
CA ALA A 320 2.75 -9.61 -10.52
C ALA A 320 2.26 -9.42 -11.97
N THR A 321 1.04 -8.94 -12.14
CA THR A 321 0.41 -8.73 -13.46
C THR A 321 0.20 -7.23 -13.70
N PRO A 322 0.99 -6.59 -14.57
CA PRO A 322 0.88 -5.15 -14.80
C PRO A 322 -0.27 -4.84 -15.78
N PHE A 323 -1.40 -4.37 -15.27
CA PHE A 323 -2.54 -3.94 -16.09
C PHE A 323 -2.45 -2.47 -16.44
N LEU A 324 -2.58 -2.15 -17.73
CA LEU A 324 -2.75 -0.77 -18.18
C LEU A 324 -4.01 -0.66 -19.01
N ASP A 325 -4.96 0.10 -18.49
CA ASP A 325 -6.21 0.42 -19.15
C ASP A 325 -7.00 -0.83 -19.58
N ALA A 326 -6.96 -1.87 -18.75
CA ALA A 326 -7.58 -3.17 -18.99
C ALA A 326 -9.10 -3.07 -18.82
N GLU A 327 -9.87 -3.63 -19.75
CA GLU A 327 -11.33 -3.59 -19.72
C GLU A 327 -11.87 -4.62 -18.72
N LEU A 328 -12.78 -4.19 -17.84
CA LEU A 328 -13.42 -5.05 -16.84
C LEU A 328 -14.70 -5.69 -17.40
N ALA A 329 -15.11 -6.84 -16.86
CA ALA A 329 -16.28 -7.58 -17.31
C ALA A 329 -17.59 -6.78 -17.11
N ALA A 330 -17.71 -6.09 -15.98
CA ALA A 330 -18.85 -5.24 -15.64
C ALA A 330 -18.82 -3.85 -16.30
N GLY A 331 -17.88 -3.62 -17.23
CA GLY A 331 -17.61 -2.30 -17.80
C GLY A 331 -16.64 -1.48 -16.93
N GLY A 332 -16.10 -0.41 -17.52
CA GLY A 332 -15.02 0.36 -16.91
C GLY A 332 -13.63 -0.20 -17.20
N ARG A 333 -12.60 0.45 -16.65
CA ARG A 333 -11.19 0.17 -16.97
C ARG A 333 -10.34 0.15 -15.71
N HIS A 334 -9.37 -0.76 -15.67
CA HIS A 334 -8.42 -0.92 -14.56
C HIS A 334 -6.99 -0.63 -15.02
N SER A 335 -6.26 0.14 -14.21
CA SER A 335 -4.82 0.30 -14.33
C SER A 335 -4.20 0.10 -12.95
N GLY A 336 -3.25 -0.81 -12.84
CA GLY A 336 -2.66 -1.20 -11.55
C GLY A 336 -1.90 -2.51 -11.61
N MET A 337 -1.22 -2.85 -10.52
CA MET A 337 -0.61 -4.16 -10.34
C MET A 337 -1.63 -5.15 -9.78
N GLY A 338 -1.82 -6.27 -10.48
CA GLY A 338 -2.48 -7.44 -9.95
C GLY A 338 -1.48 -8.40 -9.29
N TYR A 339 -1.88 -9.13 -8.26
CA TYR A 339 -1.06 -10.16 -7.64
C TYR A 339 -1.80 -11.49 -7.60
N ALA A 340 -1.07 -12.58 -7.88
CA ALA A 340 -1.55 -13.95 -7.69
C ALA A 340 -0.42 -14.83 -7.13
N ARG A 341 -0.75 -15.98 -6.53
CA ARG A 341 0.24 -16.94 -6.04
C ARG A 341 0.12 -18.25 -6.81
N HIS A 342 1.07 -18.48 -7.71
CA HIS A 342 1.19 -19.65 -8.57
C HIS A 342 2.58 -20.28 -8.40
N PHE A 343 2.82 -20.78 -7.20
CA PHE A 343 4.13 -21.35 -6.83
C PHE A 343 4.57 -22.47 -7.78
N ASP A 344 3.65 -23.35 -8.17
CA ASP A 344 3.97 -24.49 -9.05
C ASP A 344 4.40 -24.04 -10.45
N ASP A 345 3.74 -23.03 -11.02
CA ASP A 345 4.14 -22.44 -12.31
C ASP A 345 5.53 -21.81 -12.21
N ALA A 346 5.79 -21.05 -11.14
CA ALA A 346 7.09 -20.44 -10.89
C ALA A 346 8.19 -21.50 -10.71
N LYS A 347 7.89 -22.58 -9.98
CA LYS A 347 8.83 -23.67 -9.71
C LYS A 347 9.14 -24.47 -10.97
N ALA A 348 8.12 -24.76 -11.77
CA ALA A 348 8.27 -25.43 -13.06
C ALA A 348 9.10 -24.58 -14.03
N ALA A 349 8.83 -23.28 -14.10
CA ALA A 349 9.63 -22.35 -14.90
C ALA A 349 11.08 -22.25 -14.39
N MET A 350 11.30 -22.20 -13.07
CA MET A 350 12.65 -22.20 -12.48
C MET A 350 13.40 -23.50 -12.81
N MET A 351 12.71 -24.66 -12.80
CA MET A 351 13.31 -25.96 -13.10
C MET A 351 13.92 -26.03 -14.50
N ILE A 352 13.35 -25.31 -15.47
CA ILE A 352 13.87 -25.25 -16.86
C ILE A 352 15.26 -24.58 -16.91
N PHE A 353 15.49 -23.56 -16.08
CA PHE A 353 16.69 -22.73 -16.15
C PHE A 353 17.71 -23.01 -15.05
N GLN A 354 17.23 -23.34 -13.85
CA GLN A 354 18.01 -23.46 -12.60
C GLN A 354 17.46 -24.60 -11.72
N PRO A 355 17.65 -25.89 -12.10
CA PRO A 355 17.12 -27.04 -11.36
C PRO A 355 17.45 -27.05 -9.87
N ASP A 356 18.70 -26.73 -9.52
CA ASP A 356 19.18 -26.71 -8.12
C ASP A 356 18.55 -25.58 -7.29
N ALA A 357 18.18 -24.47 -7.94
CA ALA A 357 17.45 -23.39 -7.29
C ALA A 357 15.98 -23.76 -7.12
N ALA A 358 15.36 -24.36 -8.15
CA ALA A 358 13.98 -24.83 -8.11
C ALA A 358 13.75 -25.88 -7.01
N ALA A 359 14.71 -26.78 -6.81
CA ALA A 359 14.67 -27.80 -5.76
C ALA A 359 14.65 -27.20 -4.34
N ARG A 360 15.26 -26.02 -4.16
CA ARG A 360 15.32 -25.27 -2.88
C ARG A 360 14.30 -24.14 -2.80
N MET A 361 13.38 -24.06 -3.76
CA MET A 361 12.36 -23.03 -3.78
C MET A 361 11.23 -23.39 -2.83
N ALA A 362 10.80 -22.41 -2.05
CA ALA A 362 9.69 -22.50 -1.11
C ALA A 362 8.80 -21.27 -1.24
N GLU A 363 7.54 -21.39 -0.85
CA GLU A 363 6.65 -20.24 -0.76
C GLU A 363 7.09 -19.30 0.36
N ALA A 364 7.14 -18.00 0.08
CA ALA A 364 7.40 -17.00 1.10
C ALA A 364 6.30 -17.05 2.16
N ARG A 365 6.70 -17.02 3.43
CA ARG A 365 5.77 -16.75 4.53
C ARG A 365 5.43 -15.27 4.49
N ILE A 366 4.15 -14.95 4.34
CA ILE A 366 3.65 -13.58 4.28
C ILE A 366 2.75 -13.34 5.48
N GLU A 367 3.03 -12.26 6.18
CA GLU A 367 2.20 -11.68 7.23
C GLU A 367 1.56 -10.42 6.69
N ASN A 368 0.38 -10.10 7.22
CA ASN A 368 -0.50 -9.03 6.76
C ASN A 368 -1.15 -9.28 5.39
N ARG A 369 -2.48 -9.43 5.37
CA ARG A 369 -3.19 -9.57 4.10
C ARG A 369 -3.27 -8.25 3.37
N ALA A 370 -3.53 -7.15 4.05
CA ALA A 370 -3.90 -5.90 3.38
C ALA A 370 -2.82 -4.83 3.52
N THR A 371 -2.67 -4.02 2.47
CA THR A 371 -1.97 -2.74 2.51
C THR A 371 -2.89 -1.64 1.99
N TYR A 372 -2.55 -0.40 2.33
CA TYR A 372 -3.27 0.78 1.90
C TYR A 372 -2.36 1.68 1.08
N SER A 373 -2.86 2.33 0.05
CA SER A 373 -2.15 3.44 -0.60
C SER A 373 -2.40 4.75 0.15
N CYS A 374 -1.35 5.53 0.41
CA CYS A 374 -1.41 6.83 1.08
C CYS A 374 -0.74 7.99 0.35
N ALA A 375 -0.34 7.81 -0.91
CA ALA A 375 0.20 8.83 -1.81
C ALA A 375 -0.84 9.06 -2.87
N GLY A 376 -1.28 10.30 -2.95
CA GLY A 376 -2.34 10.72 -3.86
C GLY A 376 -3.62 11.08 -3.12
N GLN A 377 -4.64 11.41 -3.91
CA GLN A 377 -5.89 12.02 -3.44
C GLN A 377 -6.89 11.00 -2.87
N VAL A 378 -6.60 9.70 -2.96
CA VAL A 378 -7.56 8.61 -2.68
C VAL A 378 -6.82 7.47 -1.97
N MET A 379 -7.23 7.18 -0.74
CA MET A 379 -6.81 5.97 -0.03
C MET A 379 -7.47 4.75 -0.68
N THR A 380 -6.68 3.77 -1.08
CA THR A 380 -7.15 2.47 -1.62
C THR A 380 -6.62 1.34 -0.76
N ARG A 381 -7.27 0.18 -0.80
CA ARG A 381 -6.80 -1.06 -0.17
C ARG A 381 -6.41 -2.07 -1.23
N MET A 382 -5.31 -2.77 -0.97
CA MET A 382 -4.87 -3.93 -1.72
C MET A 382 -4.75 -5.12 -0.77
N ASP A 383 -5.48 -6.19 -1.04
CA ASP A 383 -5.33 -7.50 -0.42
C ASP A 383 -4.30 -8.32 -1.18
N PHE A 384 -3.32 -8.84 -0.46
CA PHE A 384 -2.35 -9.77 -0.97
C PHE A 384 -2.99 -11.17 -1.05
N PRO A 385 -2.90 -11.86 -2.20
CA PRO A 385 -3.54 -13.14 -2.41
C PRO A 385 -3.02 -14.22 -1.45
N GLY A 386 -3.92 -15.07 -0.95
CA GLY A 386 -3.55 -16.27 -0.17
C GLY A 386 -2.94 -16.00 1.21
N VAL A 387 -3.20 -14.83 1.80
CA VAL A 387 -2.75 -14.43 3.14
C VAL A 387 -3.97 -14.16 4.03
N THR A 388 -3.93 -14.61 5.27
CA THR A 388 -4.93 -14.26 6.29
C THR A 388 -4.36 -13.19 7.24
N ASP A 389 -5.24 -12.36 7.82
CA ASP A 389 -4.84 -11.26 8.69
C ASP A 389 -4.21 -11.80 9.99
N SER A 390 -2.88 -11.82 10.05
CA SER A 390 -2.14 -11.93 11.31
C SER A 390 -0.79 -11.21 11.17
N VAL A 391 -0.74 -9.97 11.66
CA VAL A 391 0.50 -9.33 12.10
C VAL A 391 0.27 -9.02 13.57
N PRO A 392 1.22 -9.31 14.47
CA PRO A 392 1.16 -8.78 15.83
C PRO A 392 1.11 -7.25 15.76
N ALA A 393 0.24 -6.62 16.57
CA ALA A 393 0.34 -5.18 16.79
C ALA A 393 1.74 -4.85 17.37
N PRO A 394 2.31 -3.66 17.08
CA PRO A 394 3.49 -3.19 17.80
C PRO A 394 3.23 -3.29 19.31
N VAL A 395 4.25 -3.71 20.06
CA VAL A 395 4.17 -3.69 21.52
C VAL A 395 4.14 -2.22 21.93
N ASP A 396 3.04 -1.75 22.53
CA ASP A 396 3.01 -0.42 23.14
C ASP A 396 4.12 -0.39 24.21
N GLU A 397 5.06 0.54 24.10
CA GLU A 397 6.01 0.81 25.19
C GLU A 397 5.20 1.26 26.39
N ASP A 398 5.11 0.37 27.38
CA ASP A 398 4.45 0.62 28.64
C ASP A 398 5.09 1.85 29.30
N THR A 399 4.33 2.94 29.39
CA THR A 399 4.74 4.21 30.01
C THR A 399 4.74 4.14 31.54
N SER A 400 4.92 2.93 32.11
CA SER A 400 4.87 2.65 33.54
C SER A 400 6.21 2.88 34.28
N GLY A 401 7.25 3.38 33.61
CA GLY A 401 8.59 3.58 34.20
C GLY A 401 8.87 4.91 34.90
N ALA A 402 7.94 5.87 34.92
CA ALA A 402 8.18 7.23 35.44
C ALA A 402 7.45 7.51 36.76
N ALA A 403 7.54 6.62 37.74
CA ALA A 403 7.03 6.88 39.09
C ALA A 403 7.77 6.12 40.19
N GLU A 404 9.11 6.19 40.23
CA GLU A 404 9.83 5.92 41.47
C GLU A 404 11.22 6.58 41.41
N LEU A 405 11.36 7.72 42.10
CA LEU A 405 12.59 8.24 42.73
C LEU A 405 12.35 9.70 43.13
N ARG A 406 11.63 9.89 44.23
CA ARG A 406 11.76 11.07 45.08
C ARG A 406 11.44 10.69 46.52
N GLU A 407 12.47 10.37 47.29
CA GLU A 407 12.67 10.90 48.65
C GLU A 407 14.18 10.88 48.95
N PRO A 408 14.74 11.93 49.58
CA PRO A 408 15.88 11.78 50.47
C PRO A 408 15.45 11.38 51.88
#